data_AF-A0A7S0EVX3-F1
#
_entry.id   AF-A0A7S0EVX3-F1
#
_cell.length_a   1.000
_cell.length_b   1.000
_cell.length_c   1.000
_cell.angle_alpha   90.00
_cell.angle_beta   90.00
_cell.angle_gamma   90.00
#
_symmetry.space_group_name_H-M   'P 1'
#
loop_
_entity.id
_entity.type
_entity.pdbx_description
1 polymer ?
#
loop_
_entity_poly.entity_id
_entity_poly.type
_entity_poly.pdbx_seq_one_letter_code
_entity_poly.pdbx_strand_id
1 'polypeptide(L)'
;PPPQEKDPADLVPQTEHSCRIGLRALQETLDEIRKADRRPALIIDLSSNAQTFLRYRDNNMLMTYKPGDLEPETVRKALIGALRYGKPFVIDNGDLMMDWTKLESTFEKIAPSLWMDIVMCTITKDHKFFHLVKKEDGELFLEHQFTQHCLDNFQFILLSRLPQVPKAFSDVFYLVTTA
;
A
#
# COMPACT_ATOMS: atom_id res chain seq x y z
N PRO A 1 17.47 -20.37 -32.63
CA PRO A 1 17.28 -19.05 -31.98
C PRO A 1 17.28 -19.21 -30.45
N PRO A 2 18.05 -18.42 -29.69
CA PRO A 2 17.85 -18.33 -28.25
C PRO A 2 16.40 -17.87 -27.98
N PRO A 3 15.77 -18.30 -26.86
CA PRO A 3 14.47 -17.78 -26.46
C PRO A 3 14.57 -16.26 -26.36
N GLN A 4 13.68 -15.53 -27.03
CA GLN A 4 13.54 -14.10 -26.78
C GLN A 4 13.07 -13.92 -25.34
N GLU A 5 13.87 -13.24 -24.54
CA GLU A 5 13.48 -12.83 -23.19
C GLU A 5 12.24 -11.94 -23.32
N LYS A 6 11.16 -12.32 -22.63
CA LYS A 6 9.91 -11.55 -22.67
C LYS A 6 10.16 -10.16 -22.07
N ASP A 7 9.53 -9.13 -22.63
CA ASP A 7 9.54 -7.80 -22.02
C ASP A 7 9.00 -7.93 -20.58
N PRO A 8 9.68 -7.38 -19.56
CA PRO A 8 9.19 -7.42 -18.18
C PRO A 8 7.74 -6.94 -18.03
N ALA A 9 7.29 -6.00 -18.87
CA ALA A 9 5.90 -5.55 -18.86
C ALA A 9 4.90 -6.65 -19.27
N ASP A 10 5.29 -7.58 -20.13
CA ASP A 10 4.45 -8.71 -20.57
C ASP A 10 4.30 -9.78 -19.48
N LEU A 11 5.12 -9.73 -18.43
CA LEU A 11 5.04 -10.62 -17.27
C LEU A 11 4.03 -10.13 -16.22
N VAL A 12 3.58 -8.87 -16.32
CA VAL A 12 2.61 -8.30 -15.40
C VAL A 12 1.21 -8.83 -15.71
N PRO A 13 0.48 -9.39 -14.72
CA PRO A 13 -0.90 -9.83 -14.91
C PRO A 13 -1.79 -8.70 -15.44
N GLN A 14 -2.52 -8.97 -16.53
CA GLN A 14 -3.56 -8.07 -17.04
C GLN A 14 -4.90 -8.49 -16.45
N THR A 15 -5.51 -7.62 -15.67
CA THR A 15 -6.82 -7.82 -15.02
C THR A 15 -7.75 -6.65 -15.35
N GLU A 16 -9.04 -6.76 -15.01
CA GLU A 16 -9.98 -5.63 -15.10
C GLU A 16 -9.51 -4.42 -14.27
N HIS A 17 -8.84 -4.68 -13.14
CA HIS A 17 -8.28 -3.68 -12.24
C HIS A 17 -6.78 -3.53 -12.47
N SER A 18 -6.39 -3.24 -13.71
CA SER A 18 -4.99 -2.99 -14.05
C SER A 18 -4.85 -1.86 -15.07
N CYS A 19 -3.76 -1.11 -14.97
CA CYS A 19 -3.41 -0.09 -15.96
C CYS A 19 -1.89 0.06 -16.10
N ARG A 20 -1.47 0.55 -17.26
CA ARG A 20 -0.08 0.93 -17.54
C ARG A 20 -0.03 2.42 -17.80
N ILE A 21 0.85 3.11 -17.08
CA ILE A 21 0.95 4.57 -17.11
C ILE A 21 2.41 5.01 -17.12
N GLY A 22 2.66 6.23 -17.61
CA GLY A 22 3.94 6.90 -17.35
C GLY A 22 3.98 7.46 -15.93
N LEU A 23 5.18 7.56 -15.34
CA LEU A 23 5.37 8.03 -13.95
C LEU A 23 4.68 9.35 -13.62
N ARG A 24 4.57 10.27 -14.60
CA ARG A 24 3.94 11.59 -14.41
C ARG A 24 2.44 11.50 -14.07
N ALA A 25 1.76 10.45 -14.53
CA ALA A 25 0.35 10.23 -14.26
C ALA A 25 0.09 9.50 -12.93
N LEU A 26 1.14 9.01 -12.25
CA LEU A 26 1.00 8.14 -11.08
C LEU A 26 0.13 8.73 -9.97
N GLN A 27 0.32 10.00 -9.63
CA GLN A 27 -0.48 10.64 -8.58
C GLN A 27 -1.97 10.70 -8.97
N GLU A 28 -2.27 11.14 -10.18
CA GLU A 28 -3.64 11.29 -10.67
C GLU A 28 -4.34 9.93 -10.72
N THR A 29 -3.68 8.90 -11.25
CA THR A 29 -4.19 7.53 -11.27
C THR A 29 -4.43 6.98 -9.87
N LEU A 30 -3.53 7.21 -8.91
CA LEU A 30 -3.74 6.79 -7.51
C LEU A 30 -4.93 7.50 -6.88
N ASP A 31 -5.14 8.79 -7.17
CA ASP A 31 -6.30 9.55 -6.70
C ASP A 31 -7.61 9.05 -7.31
N GLU A 32 -7.61 8.70 -8.60
CA GLU A 32 -8.76 8.11 -9.30
C GLU A 32 -9.13 6.75 -8.72
N ILE A 33 -8.14 5.86 -8.53
CA ILE A 33 -8.35 4.54 -7.89
C ILE A 33 -8.97 4.73 -6.51
N ARG A 34 -8.43 5.64 -5.68
CA ARG A 34 -8.98 5.90 -4.33
C ARG A 34 -10.44 6.35 -4.39
N LYS A 35 -10.79 7.24 -5.32
CA LYS A 35 -12.13 7.84 -5.40
C LYS A 35 -13.18 6.92 -6.02
N ALA A 36 -12.81 6.18 -7.06
CA ALA A 36 -13.75 5.41 -7.88
C ALA A 36 -13.83 3.94 -7.48
N ASP A 37 -12.70 3.28 -7.25
CA ASP A 37 -12.63 1.83 -6.99
C ASP A 37 -12.47 1.54 -5.48
N ARG A 38 -11.74 2.41 -4.77
CA ARG A 38 -11.34 2.30 -3.36
C ARG A 38 -10.41 1.13 -3.04
N ARG A 39 -10.10 0.23 -3.99
CA ARG A 39 -9.07 -0.82 -3.79
C ARG A 39 -7.71 -0.23 -3.39
N PRO A 40 -6.92 -0.98 -2.60
CA PRO A 40 -5.51 -0.65 -2.44
C PRO A 40 -4.78 -0.77 -3.78
N ALA A 41 -3.74 0.04 -3.97
CA ALA A 41 -2.95 0.02 -5.20
C ALA A 41 -1.69 -0.83 -5.02
N LEU A 42 -1.36 -1.64 -6.02
CA LEU A 42 -0.06 -2.30 -6.14
C LEU A 42 0.67 -1.71 -7.35
N ILE A 43 1.70 -0.92 -7.08
CA ILE A 43 2.55 -0.31 -8.09
C ILE A 43 3.65 -1.30 -8.46
N ILE A 44 3.75 -1.60 -9.76
CA ILE A 44 4.82 -2.39 -10.36
C ILE A 44 5.73 -1.43 -11.10
N ASP A 45 6.82 -1.03 -10.45
CA ASP A 45 7.73 0.00 -10.92
C ASP A 45 8.89 -0.58 -11.73
N LEU A 46 8.65 -0.75 -13.04
CA LEU A 46 9.66 -1.21 -13.99
C LEU A 46 10.70 -0.11 -14.30
N SER A 47 10.38 1.15 -13.99
CA SER A 47 11.25 2.31 -14.21
C SER A 47 12.23 2.58 -13.06
N SER A 48 12.03 1.95 -11.89
CA SER A 48 12.74 2.21 -10.63
C SER A 48 12.68 3.66 -10.12
N ASN A 49 11.69 4.46 -10.57
CA ASN A 49 11.55 5.86 -10.20
C ASN A 49 10.31 6.15 -9.33
N ALA A 50 9.36 5.23 -9.21
CA ALA A 50 8.15 5.41 -8.43
C ALA A 50 8.47 5.54 -6.93
N GLN A 51 9.42 4.78 -6.40
CA GLN A 51 9.86 4.90 -5.01
C GLN A 51 10.34 6.33 -4.68
N THR A 52 11.20 6.87 -5.54
CA THR A 52 11.73 8.23 -5.41
C THR A 52 10.63 9.26 -5.57
N PHE A 53 9.76 9.10 -6.57
CA PHE A 53 8.60 9.96 -6.76
C PHE A 53 7.72 10.02 -5.52
N LEU A 54 7.38 8.85 -4.95
CA LEU A 54 6.57 8.75 -3.74
C LEU A 54 7.29 9.37 -2.54
N ARG A 55 8.61 9.19 -2.37
CA ARG A 55 9.35 9.81 -1.26
C ARG A 55 9.27 11.34 -1.21
N TYR A 56 9.09 12.01 -2.36
CA TYR A 56 8.89 13.46 -2.41
C TYR A 56 7.42 13.88 -2.18
N ARG A 57 6.51 12.93 -1.95
CA ARG A 57 5.11 13.18 -1.58
C ARG A 57 4.91 12.95 -0.09
N ASP A 58 3.83 13.52 0.42
CA ASP A 58 3.45 13.33 1.81
C ASP A 58 2.80 11.96 2.02
N ASN A 59 3.58 10.99 2.50
CA ASN A 59 3.12 9.63 2.83
C ASN A 59 3.88 9.06 4.02
N ASN A 60 3.38 7.94 4.52
CA ASN A 60 4.09 7.11 5.47
C ASN A 60 4.61 5.87 4.73
N MET A 61 5.92 5.83 4.43
CA MET A 61 6.56 4.71 3.73
C MET A 61 7.41 3.87 4.67
N LEU A 62 7.23 2.55 4.60
CA LEU A 62 8.08 1.54 5.24
C LEU A 62 8.63 0.59 4.18
N MET A 63 9.79 -0.01 4.44
CA MET A 63 10.46 -0.91 3.49
C MET A 63 10.55 -2.32 4.06
N THR A 64 10.15 -3.33 3.28
CA THR A 64 10.14 -4.73 3.76
C THR A 64 11.54 -5.30 4.01
N TYR A 65 12.55 -4.70 3.39
CA TYR A 65 13.97 -5.06 3.48
C TYR A 65 14.75 -4.23 4.50
N LYS A 66 14.16 -3.19 5.09
CA LYS A 66 14.84 -2.36 6.09
C LYS A 66 14.59 -2.94 7.49
N PRO A 67 15.65 -3.25 8.26
CA PRO A 67 15.48 -3.75 9.63
C PRO A 67 14.66 -2.77 10.48
N GLY A 68 13.71 -3.30 11.25
CA GLY A 68 12.86 -2.50 12.14
C GLY A 68 11.59 -1.93 11.50
N ASP A 69 11.53 -1.79 10.18
CA ASP A 69 10.40 -1.16 9.49
C ASP A 69 9.12 -2.02 9.56
N LEU A 70 9.25 -3.35 9.50
CA LEU A 70 8.13 -4.28 9.64
C LEU A 70 7.92 -4.79 11.07
N GLU A 71 8.52 -4.16 12.07
CA GLU A 71 8.19 -4.45 13.46
C GLU A 71 6.75 -4.00 13.78
N PRO A 72 5.97 -4.77 14.56
CA PRO A 72 4.55 -4.50 14.76
C PRO A 72 4.25 -3.07 15.22
N GLU A 73 5.06 -2.53 16.13
CA GLU A 73 4.86 -1.17 16.65
C GLU A 73 5.20 -0.08 15.62
N THR A 74 6.20 -0.31 14.77
CA THR A 74 6.57 0.61 13.69
C THR A 74 5.46 0.68 12.65
N VAL A 75 4.96 -0.48 12.22
CA VAL A 75 3.85 -0.61 11.26
C VAL A 75 2.58 0.03 11.84
N ARG A 76 2.25 -0.27 13.10
CA ARG A 76 1.08 0.31 13.79
C ARG A 76 1.12 1.84 13.78
N LYS A 77 2.25 2.43 14.19
CA LYS A 77 2.42 3.90 14.25
C LYS A 77 2.32 4.54 12.86
N ALA A 78 2.95 3.93 11.86
CA ALA A 78 2.85 4.41 10.48
C ALA A 78 1.41 4.36 9.97
N LEU A 79 0.68 3.27 10.26
CA LEU A 79 -0.72 3.10 9.87
C LEU A 79 -1.65 4.12 10.54
N ILE A 80 -1.62 4.26 11.87
CA ILE A 80 -2.49 5.23 12.56
C ILE A 80 -2.14 6.67 12.18
N GLY A 81 -0.86 6.96 11.89
CA GLY A 81 -0.44 8.25 11.36
C GLY A 81 -1.04 8.52 9.97
N ALA A 82 -1.02 7.51 9.09
CA ALA A 82 -1.58 7.64 7.75
C ALA A 82 -3.09 7.85 7.79
N LEU A 83 -3.81 7.09 8.62
CA LEU A 83 -5.25 7.21 8.83
C LEU A 83 -5.64 8.59 9.38
N ARG A 84 -4.94 9.03 10.43
CA ARG A 84 -5.21 10.32 11.08
C ARG A 84 -5.08 11.49 10.10
N TYR A 85 -4.01 11.50 9.32
CA TYR A 85 -3.71 12.61 8.42
C TYR A 85 -4.27 12.43 7.00
N GLY A 86 -4.92 11.29 6.71
CA GLY A 86 -5.41 10.97 5.38
C GLY A 86 -4.31 10.86 4.33
N LYS A 87 -3.15 10.34 4.74
CA LYS A 87 -1.98 10.16 3.88
C LYS A 87 -1.95 8.74 3.33
N PRO A 88 -1.30 8.51 2.18
CA PRO A 88 -0.98 7.16 1.73
C PRO A 88 -0.10 6.45 2.77
N PHE A 89 -0.42 5.18 3.03
CA PHE A 89 0.45 4.25 3.73
C PHE A 89 1.09 3.31 2.71
N VAL A 90 2.41 3.44 2.54
CA VAL A 90 3.17 2.75 1.51
C VAL A 90 4.05 1.66 2.14
N ILE A 91 3.92 0.43 1.66
CA ILE A 91 4.90 -0.63 1.90
C ILE A 91 5.70 -0.83 0.62
N ASP A 92 7.00 -0.58 0.68
CA ASP A 92 7.91 -0.83 -0.43
C ASP A 92 8.62 -2.18 -0.28
N ASN A 93 8.35 -3.09 -1.21
CA ASN A 93 8.93 -4.41 -1.24
C ASN A 93 10.27 -4.48 -1.99
N GLY A 94 10.67 -3.40 -2.67
CA GLY A 94 11.90 -3.35 -3.46
C GLY A 94 11.96 -4.45 -4.51
N ASP A 95 13.09 -5.15 -4.56
CA ASP A 95 13.37 -6.27 -5.49
C ASP A 95 13.10 -7.64 -4.86
N LEU A 96 12.40 -7.70 -3.74
CA LEU A 96 12.05 -8.97 -3.11
C LEU A 96 10.82 -9.58 -3.78
N MET A 97 10.75 -10.91 -3.77
CA MET A 97 9.52 -11.62 -4.13
C MET A 97 8.42 -11.27 -3.12
N MET A 98 7.24 -10.91 -3.62
CA MET A 98 6.10 -10.61 -2.75
C MET A 98 5.56 -11.90 -2.12
N ASP A 99 5.26 -11.81 -0.83
CA ASP A 99 4.76 -12.93 -0.03
C ASP A 99 3.53 -12.45 0.77
N TRP A 100 2.37 -12.97 0.37
CA TRP A 100 1.08 -12.63 1.00
C TRP A 100 1.09 -13.04 2.47
N THR A 101 1.47 -14.29 2.75
CA THR A 101 1.45 -14.87 4.09
C THR A 101 2.39 -14.11 5.02
N LYS A 102 3.55 -13.68 4.52
CA LYS A 102 4.48 -12.86 5.31
C LYS A 102 3.85 -11.51 5.67
N LEU A 103 3.31 -10.77 4.70
CA LEU A 103 2.67 -9.48 4.96
C LEU A 103 1.46 -9.65 5.91
N GLU A 104 0.58 -10.60 5.62
CA GLU A 104 -0.55 -10.93 6.48
C GLU A 104 -0.10 -11.20 7.92
N SER A 105 0.87 -12.09 8.12
CA SER A 105 1.40 -12.40 9.46
C SER A 105 2.00 -11.19 10.17
N THR A 106 2.57 -10.22 9.44
CA THR A 106 3.09 -8.98 10.03
C THR A 106 1.96 -8.11 10.57
N PHE A 107 0.87 -7.95 9.81
CA PHE A 107 -0.27 -7.14 10.24
C PHE A 107 -1.11 -7.85 11.32
N GLU A 108 -1.26 -9.16 11.25
CA GLU A 108 -2.02 -9.95 12.25
C GLU A 108 -1.34 -9.98 13.63
N LYS A 109 -0.01 -9.74 13.71
CA LYS A 109 0.69 -9.52 14.99
C LYS A 109 0.31 -8.21 15.68
N ILE A 110 -0.29 -7.25 14.96
CA ILE A 110 -0.68 -5.94 15.49
C ILE A 110 -2.10 -6.00 16.02
N ALA A 111 -3.03 -6.48 15.21
CA ALA A 111 -4.42 -6.67 15.58
C ALA A 111 -5.05 -7.79 14.73
N PRO A 112 -6.00 -8.56 15.28
CA PRO A 112 -6.70 -9.59 14.51
C PRO A 112 -7.45 -9.00 13.31
N SER A 113 -7.39 -9.70 12.17
CA SER A 113 -7.99 -9.33 10.89
C SER A 113 -7.50 -8.02 10.27
N LEU A 114 -6.43 -7.42 10.80
CA LEU A 114 -5.94 -6.12 10.34
C LEU A 114 -5.53 -6.15 8.87
N TRP A 115 -4.92 -7.24 8.40
CA TRP A 115 -4.53 -7.35 7.00
C TRP A 115 -5.75 -7.27 6.09
N MET A 116 -6.78 -8.06 6.40
CA MET A 116 -8.03 -8.07 5.67
C MET A 116 -8.76 -6.73 5.76
N ASP A 117 -8.74 -6.07 6.92
CA ASP A 117 -9.36 -4.76 7.08
C ASP A 117 -8.70 -3.68 6.22
N ILE A 118 -7.39 -3.76 5.99
CA ILE A 118 -6.66 -2.86 5.10
C ILE A 118 -6.99 -3.16 3.64
N VAL A 119 -6.84 -4.40 3.20
CA VAL A 119 -6.99 -4.74 1.78
C VAL A 119 -8.43 -4.71 1.29
N MET A 120 -9.41 -4.87 2.20
CA MET A 120 -10.84 -4.65 1.94
C MET A 120 -11.29 -3.21 2.22
N CYS A 121 -10.36 -2.34 2.64
CA CYS A 121 -10.61 -0.95 3.00
C CYS A 121 -11.74 -0.75 4.03
N THR A 122 -11.94 -1.74 4.91
CA THR A 122 -12.87 -1.67 6.05
C THR A 122 -12.23 -1.04 7.29
N ILE A 123 -10.90 -0.91 7.35
CA ILE A 123 -10.20 -0.26 8.47
C ILE A 123 -10.65 1.18 8.74
N THR A 124 -11.15 1.88 7.72
CA THR A 124 -11.64 3.26 7.79
C THR A 124 -13.10 3.36 8.26
N LYS A 125 -13.79 2.23 8.47
CA LYS A 125 -15.21 2.15 8.81
C LYS A 125 -15.40 1.84 10.29
N ASP A 126 -16.55 2.27 10.83
CA ASP A 126 -17.05 1.89 12.16
C ASP A 126 -16.02 2.03 13.29
N HIS A 127 -15.11 3.01 13.17
CA HIS A 127 -14.04 3.27 14.14
C HIS A 127 -13.08 2.07 14.37
N LYS A 128 -13.02 1.09 13.46
CA LYS A 128 -12.16 -0.10 13.57
C LYS A 128 -10.69 0.23 13.85
N PHE A 129 -10.18 1.29 13.21
CA PHE A 129 -8.81 1.77 13.42
C PHE A 129 -8.52 2.20 14.86
N PHE A 130 -9.52 2.57 15.66
CA PHE A 130 -9.30 3.13 17.00
C PHE A 130 -8.73 2.10 17.97
N HIS A 131 -8.97 0.81 17.75
CA HIS A 131 -8.33 -0.28 18.50
C HIS A 131 -6.81 -0.32 18.33
N LEU A 132 -6.26 0.32 17.29
CA LEU A 132 -4.82 0.43 17.07
C LEU A 132 -4.19 1.56 17.87
N VAL A 133 -4.98 2.52 18.37
CA VAL A 133 -4.47 3.67 19.13
C VAL A 133 -4.20 3.24 20.57
N LYS A 134 -3.00 3.57 21.05
CA LYS A 134 -2.58 3.32 22.43
C LYS A 134 -2.57 4.63 23.20
N LYS A 135 -2.70 4.53 24.53
CA LYS A 135 -2.69 5.71 25.42
C LYS A 135 -1.40 6.53 25.29
N GLU A 136 -0.27 5.86 25.04
CA GLU A 136 1.05 6.49 24.94
C GLU A 136 1.27 7.24 23.62
N ASP A 137 0.35 7.13 22.64
CA ASP A 137 0.46 7.86 21.37
C ASP A 137 0.16 9.36 21.53
N GLY A 138 -0.48 9.75 22.65
CA GLY A 138 -0.71 11.14 23.04
C GLY A 138 -1.96 11.79 22.41
N GLU A 139 -2.18 13.05 22.76
CA GLU A 139 -3.42 13.79 22.43
C GLU A 139 -3.67 13.95 20.93
N LEU A 140 -2.61 13.84 20.15
CA LEU A 140 -2.65 13.83 18.71
C LEU A 140 -3.49 12.68 18.14
N PHE A 141 -3.64 11.56 18.85
CA PHE A 141 -4.39 10.39 18.38
C PHE A 141 -5.72 10.18 19.12
N LEU A 142 -6.28 11.24 19.71
CA LEU A 142 -7.64 11.19 20.25
C LEU A 142 -8.66 10.97 19.13
N GLU A 143 -9.79 10.34 19.45
CA GLU A 143 -10.80 9.93 18.46
C GLU A 143 -11.24 11.07 17.53
N HIS A 144 -11.50 12.26 18.08
CA HIS A 144 -11.92 13.44 17.32
C HIS A 144 -10.85 14.00 16.36
N GLN A 145 -9.60 13.51 16.43
CA GLN A 145 -8.53 13.86 15.51
C GLN A 145 -8.59 13.05 14.20
N PHE A 146 -9.38 11.98 14.15
CA PHE A 146 -9.60 11.17 12.96
C PHE A 146 -10.87 11.65 12.23
N THR A 147 -10.72 12.66 11.40
CA THR A 147 -11.86 13.22 10.65
C THR A 147 -12.27 12.30 9.50
N GLN A 148 -13.56 12.28 9.15
CA GLN A 148 -14.06 11.52 8.01
C GLN A 148 -13.32 11.88 6.71
N HIS A 149 -13.00 13.16 6.52
CA HIS A 149 -12.22 13.63 5.37
C HIS A 149 -10.83 12.96 5.27
N CYS A 150 -10.14 12.81 6.40
CA CYS A 150 -8.85 12.11 6.43
C CYS A 150 -9.02 10.62 6.16
N LEU A 151 -10.03 9.97 6.76
CA LEU A 151 -10.31 8.55 6.53
C LEU A 151 -10.68 8.27 5.06
N ASP A 152 -11.41 9.16 4.40
CA ASP A 152 -11.76 9.06 2.98
C ASP A 152 -10.55 9.27 2.05
N ASN A 153 -9.52 9.99 2.52
CA ASN A 153 -8.28 10.22 1.78
C ASN A 153 -7.21 9.16 2.02
N PHE A 154 -7.34 8.33 3.06
CA PHE A 154 -6.43 7.21 3.31
C PHE A 154 -6.37 6.27 2.11
N GLN A 155 -5.15 5.84 1.77
CA GLN A 155 -4.91 4.87 0.72
C GLN A 155 -3.77 3.94 1.14
N PHE A 156 -3.97 2.63 0.97
CA PHE A 156 -2.89 1.66 1.12
C PHE A 156 -2.24 1.39 -0.24
N ILE A 157 -0.91 1.44 -0.27
CA ILE A 157 -0.11 1.24 -1.48
C ILE A 157 0.97 0.22 -1.21
N LEU A 158 1.06 -0.80 -2.05
CA LEU A 158 2.20 -1.71 -2.12
C LEU A 158 3.04 -1.34 -3.33
N LEU A 159 4.37 -1.33 -3.19
CA LEU A 159 5.30 -1.04 -4.28
C LEU A 159 6.23 -2.24 -4.48
N SER A 160 6.38 -2.67 -5.74
CA SER A 160 7.28 -3.74 -6.17
C SER A 160 8.06 -3.29 -7.40
N ARG A 161 9.33 -3.70 -7.50
CA ARG A 161 10.14 -3.55 -8.73
C ARG A 161 10.20 -4.82 -9.57
N LEU A 162 9.61 -5.91 -9.07
CA LEU A 162 9.50 -7.16 -9.82
C LEU A 162 8.19 -7.20 -10.61
N PRO A 163 8.23 -7.61 -11.90
CA PRO A 163 7.04 -7.67 -12.75
C PRO A 163 6.09 -8.83 -12.38
N GLN A 164 6.60 -9.85 -11.70
CA GLN A 164 5.83 -11.01 -11.29
C GLN A 164 5.08 -10.72 -9.99
N VAL A 165 3.76 -10.90 -10.04
CA VAL A 165 2.86 -10.66 -8.92
C VAL A 165 2.09 -11.95 -8.62
N PRO A 166 2.17 -12.52 -7.40
CA PRO A 166 1.37 -13.67 -7.03
C PRO A 166 -0.13 -13.38 -7.15
N LYS A 167 -0.91 -14.38 -7.58
CA LYS A 167 -2.34 -14.22 -7.90
C LYS A 167 -3.15 -13.57 -6.78
N ALA A 168 -2.84 -13.89 -5.52
CA ALA A 168 -3.52 -13.31 -4.36
C ALA A 168 -3.47 -11.78 -4.34
N PHE A 169 -2.36 -11.18 -4.77
CA PHE A 169 -2.26 -9.73 -4.89
C PHE A 169 -3.05 -9.20 -6.08
N SER A 170 -2.96 -9.84 -7.25
CA SER A 170 -3.69 -9.38 -8.45
C SER A 170 -5.22 -9.49 -8.35
N ASP A 171 -5.73 -10.36 -7.48
CA ASP A 171 -7.17 -10.51 -7.22
C ASP A 171 -7.72 -9.36 -6.35
N VAL A 172 -6.88 -8.77 -5.50
CA VAL A 172 -7.29 -7.84 -4.44
C VAL A 172 -6.91 -6.40 -4.77
N PHE A 173 -5.69 -6.18 -5.26
CA PHE A 173 -5.13 -4.86 -5.54
C PHE A 173 -5.47 -4.38 -6.94
N TYR A 174 -5.60 -3.07 -7.09
CA TYR A 174 -5.53 -2.43 -8.40
C TYR A 174 -4.07 -2.38 -8.85
N LEU A 175 -3.74 -3.00 -9.98
CA LEU A 175 -2.38 -3.06 -10.50
C LEU A 175 -2.04 -1.81 -11.32
N VAL A 176 -0.96 -1.12 -10.95
CA VAL A 176 -0.47 0.08 -11.64
C VAL A 176 0.96 -0.19 -12.12
N THR A 177 1.14 -0.43 -13.41
CA THR A 177 2.48 -0.59 -13.99
C THR A 177 3.03 0.75 -14.43
N THR A 178 4.15 1.18 -13.87
CA THR A 178 4.86 2.38 -14.33
C THR A 178 6.00 1.98 -15.26
N ALA A 179 5.96 2.49 -16.49
CA ALA A 179 6.98 2.28 -17.53
C ALA A 179 7.28 3.58 -18.28
#